data_AF-A0AAW6UBG8-F1
#
_entry.id   AF-A0AAW6UBG8-F1
#
_cell.length_a   1.000
_cell.length_b   1.000
_cell.length_c   1.000
_cell.angle_alpha   90.00
_cell.angle_beta   90.00
_cell.angle_gamma   90.00
#
_symmetry.space_group_name_H-M   'P 1'
#
loop_
_entity.id
_entity.type
_entity.pdbx_description
1 polymer ?
#
loop_
_entity_poly.entity_id
_entity_poly.type
_entity_poly.pdbx_seq_one_letter_code
_entity_poly.pdbx_strand_id
1 'polypeptide(L)'
;MGFIRNFRKLIPQFLATILIIVISLIAVYYNSSTAGNIWNQLQSFLPIILVAIAAIGLQFGGKSLAAHLILLVTSFLGAGHSFIYVVTSFQFSSLSFVGTFTLELILAVVIFVYLVLYILSCVLDGQLNVKLKSSPVLTTAIIAFIFFFFRSGFNEAVMKILPPVIALLFGSQLFALVLLLAGVIDVPFDLLNVLFNGNLFDMPLSYWIFTAIGIYLAVGAILGILKTRKE
;
A
#
# COMPACT_ATOMS: atom_id res chain seq x y z
N MET A 1 4.15 15.86 25.14
CA MET A 1 4.79 14.66 24.55
C MET A 1 4.43 13.35 25.24
N GLY A 2 4.14 13.32 26.55
CA GLY A 2 3.79 12.07 27.25
C GLY A 2 2.58 11.32 26.70
N PHE A 3 1.53 12.04 26.26
CA PHE A 3 0.35 11.43 25.64
C PHE A 3 0.71 10.64 24.36
N ILE A 4 1.36 11.28 23.39
CA ILE A 4 1.75 10.64 22.12
C ILE A 4 2.66 9.44 22.39
N ARG A 5 3.66 9.59 23.27
CA ARG A 5 4.56 8.49 23.64
C ARG A 5 3.80 7.28 24.21
N ASN A 6 2.81 7.51 25.07
CA ASN A 6 2.05 6.44 25.72
C ASN A 6 0.81 5.98 24.93
N PHE A 7 0.50 6.58 23.79
CA PHE A 7 -0.74 6.32 23.05
C PHE A 7 -0.97 4.84 22.74
N ARG A 8 0.05 4.12 22.26
CA ARG A 8 -0.07 2.68 21.99
C ARG A 8 -0.34 1.86 23.26
N LYS A 9 0.13 2.31 24.43
CA LYS A 9 -0.09 1.61 25.71
C LYS A 9 -1.54 1.72 26.17
N LEU A 10 -2.28 2.71 25.65
CA LEU A 10 -3.72 2.84 25.85
C LEU A 10 -4.51 1.82 25.04
N ILE A 11 -3.88 1.17 24.05
CA ILE A 11 -4.52 0.23 23.13
C ILE A 11 -3.93 -1.16 23.37
N PRO A 12 -4.64 -2.05 24.08
CA PRO A 12 -4.28 -3.47 24.19
C PRO A 12 -3.99 -4.10 22.83
N GLN A 13 -3.03 -5.02 22.77
CA GLN A 13 -2.59 -5.66 21.51
C GLN A 13 -3.75 -6.32 20.74
N PHE A 14 -4.71 -6.90 21.44
CA PHE A 14 -5.92 -7.45 20.84
C PHE A 14 -6.76 -6.39 20.11
N LEU A 15 -6.96 -5.22 20.73
CA LEU A 15 -7.68 -4.10 20.12
C LEU A 15 -6.91 -3.53 18.92
N ALA A 16 -5.59 -3.39 19.02
CA ALA A 16 -4.76 -2.98 17.88
C ALA A 16 -4.92 -3.94 16.68
N THR A 17 -5.05 -5.24 16.96
CA THR A 17 -5.24 -6.26 15.92
C THR A 17 -6.60 -6.15 15.25
N ILE A 18 -7.68 -5.97 16.04
CA ILE A 18 -9.02 -5.70 15.49
C ILE A 18 -9.01 -4.44 14.64
N LEU A 19 -8.39 -3.36 15.13
CA LEU A 19 -8.30 -2.09 14.40
C LEU A 19 -7.58 -2.27 13.06
N ILE A 20 -6.46 -2.99 13.01
CA ILE A 20 -5.77 -3.29 11.75
C ILE A 20 -6.66 -4.07 10.78
N ILE A 21 -7.40 -5.07 11.25
CA ILE A 21 -8.33 -5.84 10.41
C ILE A 21 -9.42 -4.91 9.85
N VAL A 22 -10.06 -4.13 10.71
CA VAL A 22 -11.15 -3.21 10.31
C VAL A 22 -10.63 -2.15 9.35
N ILE A 23 -9.49 -1.52 9.63
CA ILE A 23 -8.87 -0.52 8.76
C ILE A 23 -8.50 -1.13 7.40
N SER A 24 -7.99 -2.36 7.39
CA SER A 24 -7.67 -3.07 6.14
C SER A 24 -8.92 -3.35 5.32
N LEU A 25 -10.03 -3.77 5.96
CA LEU A 25 -11.31 -3.97 5.28
C LEU A 25 -11.88 -2.65 4.74
N ILE A 26 -11.78 -1.56 5.49
CA ILE A 26 -12.17 -0.22 5.03
C ILE A 26 -11.33 0.20 3.82
N ALA A 27 -10.02 -0.01 3.85
CA ALA A 27 -9.14 0.32 2.73
C ALA A 27 -9.53 -0.46 1.46
N VAL A 28 -9.85 -1.74 1.61
CA VAL A 28 -10.35 -2.59 0.51
C VAL A 28 -11.70 -2.08 -0.01
N TYR A 29 -12.62 -1.71 0.88
CA TYR A 29 -13.93 -1.17 0.51
C TYR A 29 -13.83 0.14 -0.28
N TYR A 30 -13.02 1.11 0.18
CA TYR A 30 -12.84 2.39 -0.52
C TYR A 30 -12.16 2.26 -1.88
N ASN A 31 -11.35 1.22 -2.09
CA ASN A 31 -10.71 0.95 -3.37
C ASN A 31 -11.52 -0.02 -4.25
N SER A 32 -12.72 -0.45 -3.80
CA SER A 32 -13.60 -1.29 -4.60
C SER A 32 -14.37 -0.43 -5.62
N SER A 33 -13.88 -0.40 -6.86
CA SER A 33 -14.67 0.11 -7.98
C SER A 33 -15.64 -0.97 -8.44
N THR A 34 -16.93 -0.67 -8.46
CA THR A 34 -17.98 -1.54 -9.03
C THR A 34 -18.19 -1.30 -10.53
N ALA A 35 -17.49 -0.33 -11.12
CA ALA A 35 -17.65 0.03 -12.52
C ALA A 35 -16.59 -0.65 -13.40
N GLY A 36 -17.04 -1.41 -14.40
CA GLY A 36 -16.18 -2.02 -15.43
C GLY A 36 -16.31 -3.54 -15.54
N ASN A 37 -15.56 -4.13 -16.48
CA ASN A 37 -15.48 -5.58 -16.66
C ASN A 37 -14.67 -6.25 -15.53
N ILE A 38 -14.74 -7.59 -15.47
CA ILE A 38 -14.08 -8.39 -14.44
C ILE A 38 -12.56 -8.16 -14.37
N TRP A 39 -11.91 -7.88 -15.50
CA TRP A 39 -10.46 -7.64 -15.56
C TRP A 39 -10.07 -6.32 -14.91
N ASN A 40 -10.80 -5.24 -15.17
CA ASN A 40 -10.60 -3.95 -14.52
C ASN A 40 -10.84 -4.02 -13.01
N GLN A 41 -11.82 -4.82 -12.59
CA GLN A 41 -12.09 -5.06 -11.18
C GLN A 41 -10.91 -5.79 -10.52
N LEU A 42 -10.40 -6.87 -11.12
CA LEU A 42 -9.25 -7.61 -10.60
C LEU A 42 -7.97 -6.75 -10.59
N GLN A 43 -7.74 -5.96 -11.62
CA GLN A 43 -6.62 -5.02 -11.73
C GLN A 43 -6.60 -4.02 -10.56
N SER A 44 -7.76 -3.50 -10.17
CA SER A 44 -7.88 -2.47 -9.13
C SER A 44 -7.92 -3.08 -7.72
N PHE A 45 -8.60 -4.22 -7.57
CA PHE A 45 -8.93 -4.80 -6.27
C PHE A 45 -7.86 -5.74 -5.72
N LEU A 46 -7.18 -6.49 -6.57
CA LEU A 46 -6.20 -7.48 -6.10
C LEU A 46 -4.96 -6.85 -5.44
N PRO A 47 -4.40 -5.73 -5.92
CA PRO A 47 -3.33 -5.02 -5.21
C PRO A 47 -3.70 -4.67 -3.76
N ILE A 48 -4.89 -4.10 -3.54
CA ILE A 48 -5.30 -3.65 -2.20
C ILE A 48 -5.58 -4.83 -1.27
N ILE A 49 -6.11 -5.95 -1.78
CA ILE A 49 -6.24 -7.18 -1.00
C ILE A 49 -4.87 -7.68 -0.53
N LEU A 50 -3.87 -7.71 -1.41
CA LEU A 50 -2.53 -8.18 -1.04
C LEU A 50 -1.88 -7.27 0.01
N VAL A 51 -2.10 -5.96 -0.07
CA VAL A 51 -1.68 -5.00 0.97
C VAL A 51 -2.38 -5.30 2.31
N ALA A 52 -3.70 -5.52 2.30
CA ALA A 52 -4.47 -5.88 3.48
C ALA A 52 -3.98 -7.18 4.11
N ILE A 53 -3.75 -8.22 3.30
CA ILE A 53 -3.19 -9.51 3.75
C ILE A 53 -1.81 -9.31 4.39
N ALA A 54 -0.94 -8.50 3.76
CA ALA A 54 0.39 -8.23 4.30
C ALA A 54 0.33 -7.46 5.63
N ALA A 55 -0.52 -6.44 5.74
CA ALA A 55 -0.69 -5.66 6.97
C ALA A 55 -1.23 -6.53 8.12
N ILE A 56 -2.29 -7.30 7.86
CA ILE A 56 -2.87 -8.23 8.85
C ILE A 56 -1.84 -9.30 9.24
N GLY A 57 -1.14 -9.89 8.26
CA GLY A 57 -0.12 -10.90 8.51
C GLY A 57 1.06 -10.38 9.34
N LEU A 58 1.50 -9.14 9.08
CA LEU A 58 2.54 -8.47 9.89
C LEU A 58 2.07 -8.21 11.32
N GLN A 59 0.81 -7.83 11.50
CA GLN A 59 0.22 -7.62 12.82
C GLN A 59 0.19 -8.92 13.63
N PHE A 60 -0.26 -10.03 13.03
CA PHE A 60 -0.21 -11.35 13.67
C PHE A 60 1.21 -11.84 13.94
N GLY A 61 2.17 -11.48 13.07
CA GLY A 61 3.59 -11.74 13.26
C GLY A 61 4.28 -10.85 14.31
N GLY A 62 3.52 -10.06 15.09
CA GLY A 62 4.04 -9.18 16.13
C GLY A 62 4.72 -7.90 15.61
N LYS A 63 4.73 -7.67 14.30
CA LYS A 63 5.36 -6.51 13.64
C LYS A 63 4.36 -5.37 13.50
N SER A 64 3.75 -4.98 14.62
CA SER A 64 2.64 -4.01 14.66
C SER A 64 3.00 -2.67 13.99
N LEU A 65 4.19 -2.14 14.27
CA LEU A 65 4.65 -0.89 13.65
C LEU A 65 4.71 -0.98 12.12
N ALA A 66 5.14 -2.12 11.57
CA ALA A 66 5.18 -2.33 10.12
C ALA A 66 3.77 -2.35 9.52
N ALA A 67 2.82 -3.03 10.16
CA ALA A 67 1.44 -3.11 9.70
C ALA A 67 0.78 -1.72 9.63
N HIS A 68 0.95 -0.90 10.68
CA HIS A 68 0.41 0.46 10.72
C HIS A 68 1.09 1.37 9.70
N LEU A 69 2.41 1.26 9.54
CA LEU A 69 3.17 2.02 8.54
C LEU A 69 2.73 1.69 7.11
N ILE A 70 2.54 0.41 6.80
CA ILE A 70 2.09 -0.01 5.47
C ILE A 70 0.72 0.58 5.18
N LEU A 71 -0.28 0.39 6.05
CA LEU A 71 -1.62 0.95 5.83
C LEU A 71 -1.62 2.48 5.73
N LEU A 72 -0.78 3.15 6.53
CA LEU A 72 -0.62 4.60 6.44
C LEU A 72 -0.14 4.97 5.03
N VAL A 73 0.99 4.41 4.60
CA VAL A 73 1.63 4.78 3.33
C VAL A 73 0.79 4.39 2.13
N THR A 74 0.17 3.21 2.14
CA THR A 74 -0.54 2.67 0.97
C THR A 74 -1.97 3.19 0.83
N SER A 75 -2.64 3.52 1.93
CA SER A 75 -4.11 3.66 1.92
C SER A 75 -4.61 4.95 2.56
N PHE A 76 -3.90 5.52 3.52
CA PHE A 76 -4.41 6.66 4.30
C PHE A 76 -3.54 7.92 4.26
N LEU A 77 -2.35 7.89 3.65
CA LEU A 77 -1.49 9.06 3.50
C LEU A 77 -2.19 10.19 2.73
N GLY A 78 -2.93 9.83 1.69
CA GLY A 78 -3.74 10.75 0.90
C GLY A 78 -4.84 11.46 1.69
N ALA A 79 -5.37 10.83 2.75
CA ALA A 79 -6.43 11.45 3.57
C ALA A 79 -5.94 12.71 4.29
N GLY A 80 -4.69 12.73 4.76
CA GLY A 80 -4.08 13.91 5.36
C GLY A 80 -3.95 15.06 4.36
N HIS A 81 -3.48 14.77 3.15
CA HIS A 81 -3.40 15.77 2.07
C HIS A 81 -4.78 16.31 1.69
N SER A 82 -5.76 15.42 1.46
CA SER A 82 -7.13 15.80 1.11
C SER A 82 -7.78 16.66 2.19
N PHE A 83 -7.54 16.35 3.47
CA PHE A 83 -8.04 17.16 4.58
C PHE A 83 -7.44 18.56 4.60
N ILE A 84 -6.10 18.67 4.48
CA ILE A 84 -5.43 19.97 4.41
C ILE A 84 -5.96 20.77 3.24
N TYR A 85 -6.09 20.14 2.07
CA TYR A 85 -6.67 20.77 0.89
C TYR A 85 -8.07 21.30 1.18
N VAL A 86 -8.99 20.47 1.69
CA VAL A 86 -10.37 20.89 1.98
C VAL A 86 -10.40 22.07 2.96
N VAL A 87 -9.66 22.02 4.06
CA VAL A 87 -9.60 23.10 5.06
C VAL A 87 -8.99 24.39 4.50
N THR A 88 -8.04 24.28 3.56
CA THR A 88 -7.34 25.44 2.98
C THR A 88 -7.93 25.90 1.64
N SER A 89 -8.94 25.21 1.12
CA SER A 89 -9.50 25.43 -0.23
C SER A 89 -10.44 26.63 -0.37
N PHE A 90 -10.34 27.62 0.53
CA PHE A 90 -11.19 28.81 0.47
C PHE A 90 -10.82 29.67 -0.75
N GLN A 91 -11.81 29.91 -1.62
CA GLN A 91 -11.66 30.81 -2.76
C GLN A 91 -12.35 32.13 -2.49
N PHE A 92 -11.56 33.21 -2.53
CA PHE A 92 -12.06 34.58 -2.32
C PHE A 92 -13.01 35.04 -3.43
N SER A 93 -12.87 34.54 -4.66
CA SER A 93 -13.71 34.92 -5.81
C SER A 93 -15.14 34.42 -5.69
N SER A 94 -15.35 33.24 -5.11
CA SER A 94 -16.68 32.64 -4.91
C SER A 94 -17.17 32.75 -3.46
N LEU A 95 -16.34 33.28 -2.55
CA LEU A 95 -16.57 33.29 -1.10
C LEU A 95 -16.98 31.90 -0.57
N SER A 96 -16.41 30.84 -1.13
CA SER A 96 -16.76 29.46 -0.83
C SER A 96 -15.53 28.55 -0.80
N PHE A 97 -15.65 27.40 -0.15
CA PHE A 97 -14.65 26.34 -0.21
C PHE A 97 -14.87 25.49 -1.47
N VAL A 98 -13.78 25.16 -2.16
CA VAL A 98 -13.81 24.22 -3.30
C VAL A 98 -13.89 22.78 -2.81
N GLY A 99 -13.21 22.49 -1.71
CA GLY A 99 -13.21 21.18 -1.08
C GLY A 99 -14.49 20.92 -0.30
N THR A 100 -15.00 19.70 -0.39
CA THR A 100 -16.20 19.26 0.31
C THR A 100 -15.84 18.29 1.42
N PHE A 101 -16.38 18.50 2.62
CA PHE A 101 -16.32 17.51 3.68
C PHE A 101 -17.31 16.37 3.40
N THR A 102 -16.78 15.18 3.15
CA THR A 102 -17.57 13.95 3.03
C THR A 102 -17.38 13.09 4.28
N LEU A 103 -18.36 12.23 4.58
CA LEU A 103 -18.23 11.26 5.69
C LEU A 103 -17.04 10.32 5.48
N GLU A 104 -16.76 9.95 4.22
CA GLU A 104 -15.59 9.16 3.84
C GLU A 104 -14.28 9.87 4.20
N LEU A 105 -14.15 11.16 3.86
CA LEU A 105 -12.97 11.95 4.22
C LEU A 105 -12.81 12.05 5.73
N ILE A 106 -13.89 12.29 6.47
CA ILE A 106 -13.86 12.37 7.94
C ILE A 106 -13.36 11.05 8.53
N LEU A 107 -13.90 9.91 8.09
CA LEU A 107 -13.47 8.60 8.58
C LEU A 107 -12.02 8.31 8.21
N ALA A 108 -11.61 8.59 6.98
CA ALA A 108 -10.24 8.41 6.51
C ALA A 108 -9.25 9.27 7.31
N VAL A 109 -9.62 10.49 7.69
CA VAL A 109 -8.81 11.39 8.54
C VAL A 109 -8.69 10.86 9.97
N VAL A 110 -9.78 10.35 10.55
CA VAL A 110 -9.73 9.71 11.88
C VAL A 110 -8.77 8.51 11.87
N ILE A 111 -8.85 7.67 10.84
CA ILE A 111 -7.92 6.53 10.66
C ILE A 111 -6.48 7.04 10.46
N PHE A 112 -6.27 8.05 9.62
CA PHE A 112 -4.96 8.66 9.41
C PHE A 112 -4.33 9.15 10.73
N VAL A 113 -5.09 9.91 11.52
CA VAL A 113 -4.63 10.42 12.82
C VAL A 113 -4.30 9.28 13.77
N TYR A 114 -5.15 8.25 13.82
CA TYR A 114 -4.88 7.04 14.61
C TYR A 114 -3.56 6.38 14.22
N LEU A 115 -3.34 6.13 12.93
CA LEU A 115 -2.12 5.49 12.42
C LEU A 115 -0.88 6.32 12.74
N VAL A 116 -0.94 7.64 12.53
CA VAL A 116 0.15 8.57 12.84
C VAL A 116 0.48 8.55 14.34
N LEU A 117 -0.53 8.65 15.21
CA LEU A 117 -0.32 8.62 16.66
C LEU A 117 0.28 7.29 17.12
N TYR A 118 -0.19 6.16 16.58
CA TYR A 118 0.35 4.85 16.91
C TYR A 118 1.81 4.69 16.48
N ILE A 119 2.15 5.13 15.27
CA ILE A 119 3.51 5.10 14.73
C ILE A 119 4.43 5.99 15.57
N LEU A 120 4.05 7.24 15.82
CA LEU A 120 4.82 8.18 16.65
C LEU A 120 5.02 7.63 18.07
N SER A 121 4.00 7.01 18.66
CA SER A 121 4.12 6.35 19.96
C SER A 121 5.20 5.25 19.95
N CYS A 122 5.24 4.43 18.90
CA CYS A 122 6.25 3.38 18.77
C CYS A 122 7.67 3.91 18.58
N VAL A 123 7.82 4.98 17.80
CA VAL A 123 9.10 5.67 17.58
C VAL A 123 9.62 6.28 18.89
N LEU A 124 8.76 7.01 19.61
CA LEU A 124 9.12 7.71 20.86
C LEU A 124 9.41 6.76 22.03
N ASP A 125 8.84 5.55 22.01
CA ASP A 125 9.15 4.51 23.00
C ASP A 125 10.41 3.68 22.65
N GLY A 126 11.11 3.99 21.56
CA GLY A 126 12.39 3.35 21.23
C GLY A 126 12.29 1.91 20.72
N GLN A 127 11.11 1.46 20.28
CA GLN A 127 10.93 0.11 19.71
C GLN A 127 11.33 0.00 18.22
N LEU A 128 12.08 0.97 17.70
CA LEU A 128 12.65 0.91 16.35
C LEU A 128 13.86 -0.04 16.30
N ASN A 129 13.59 -1.35 16.31
CA ASN A 129 14.58 -2.37 15.93
C ASN A 129 14.54 -2.62 14.43
N VAL A 130 14.89 -1.59 13.66
CA VAL A 130 14.93 -1.65 12.21
C VAL A 130 16.32 -2.09 11.76
N LYS A 131 16.39 -3.20 11.02
CA LYS A 131 17.65 -3.68 10.43
C LYS A 131 17.39 -4.14 9.00
N LEU A 132 17.88 -3.38 8.03
CA LEU A 132 17.89 -3.82 6.64
C LEU A 132 19.04 -4.83 6.47
N LYS A 133 18.72 -6.09 6.27
CA LYS A 133 19.70 -7.11 5.90
C LYS A 133 19.70 -7.28 4.38
N SER A 134 20.90 -7.39 3.81
CA SER A 134 21.03 -7.81 2.42
C SER A 134 20.34 -9.16 2.25
N SER A 135 19.44 -9.25 1.27
CA SER A 135 18.69 -10.46 0.96
C SER A 135 18.36 -10.50 -0.53
N PRO A 136 18.10 -11.68 -1.10
CA PRO A 136 17.62 -11.79 -2.48
C PRO A 136 16.36 -10.94 -2.71
N VAL A 137 15.48 -10.84 -1.71
CA VAL A 137 14.25 -10.02 -1.77
C VAL A 137 14.54 -8.52 -1.87
N LEU A 138 15.59 -8.02 -1.19
CA LEU A 138 16.03 -6.63 -1.35
C LEU A 138 16.50 -6.36 -2.78
N THR A 139 17.21 -7.31 -3.38
CA THR A 139 17.64 -7.20 -4.79
C THR A 139 16.43 -7.15 -5.73
N THR A 140 15.43 -8.02 -5.50
CA THR A 140 14.17 -7.98 -6.24
C THR A 140 13.43 -6.65 -6.07
N ALA A 141 13.42 -6.06 -4.86
CA ALA A 141 12.82 -4.76 -4.62
C ALA A 141 13.54 -3.63 -5.38
N ILE A 142 14.88 -3.68 -5.49
CA ILE A 142 15.65 -2.73 -6.30
C ILE A 142 15.33 -2.89 -7.80
N ILE A 143 15.25 -4.12 -8.30
CA ILE A 143 14.87 -4.37 -9.69
C ILE A 143 13.46 -3.85 -9.96
N ALA A 144 12.51 -4.12 -9.07
CA ALA A 144 11.15 -3.62 -9.17
C ALA A 144 11.10 -2.08 -9.09
N PHE A 145 11.94 -1.44 -8.28
CA PHE A 145 12.08 0.03 -8.26
C PHE A 145 12.51 0.58 -9.61
N ILE A 146 13.55 0.00 -10.22
CA ILE A 146 14.03 0.41 -11.54
C ILE A 146 12.92 0.24 -12.59
N PHE A 147 12.19 -0.88 -12.55
CA PHE A 147 11.04 -1.11 -13.42
C PHE A 147 9.96 -0.02 -13.28
N PHE A 148 9.51 0.26 -12.06
CA PHE A 148 8.48 1.28 -11.83
C PHE A 148 8.98 2.69 -12.17
N PHE A 149 10.27 2.98 -11.92
CA PHE A 149 10.87 4.26 -12.24
C PHE A 149 10.78 4.56 -13.75
N PHE A 150 11.13 3.57 -14.59
CA PHE A 150 11.04 3.73 -16.04
C PHE A 150 9.61 3.65 -16.58
N ARG A 151 8.72 2.91 -15.92
CA ARG A 151 7.32 2.74 -16.37
C ARG A 151 6.43 3.92 -15.99
N SER A 152 6.56 4.45 -14.77
CA SER A 152 5.57 5.34 -14.14
C SER A 152 6.19 6.57 -13.48
N GLY A 153 7.52 6.71 -13.53
CA GLY A 153 8.24 7.82 -12.91
C GLY A 153 8.58 7.60 -11.44
N PHE A 154 9.34 8.54 -10.88
CA PHE A 154 9.91 8.41 -9.54
C PHE A 154 8.88 8.31 -8.42
N ASN A 155 7.83 9.14 -8.43
CA ASN A 155 6.84 9.17 -7.37
C ASN A 155 6.11 7.81 -7.21
N GLU A 156 5.61 7.27 -8.32
CA GLU A 156 4.95 5.96 -8.35
C GLU A 156 5.91 4.84 -7.94
N ALA A 157 7.16 4.90 -8.40
CA ALA A 157 8.18 3.91 -8.01
C ALA A 157 8.43 3.89 -6.50
N VAL A 158 8.53 5.07 -5.88
CA VAL A 158 8.69 5.18 -4.43
C VAL A 158 7.45 4.63 -3.72
N MET A 159 6.25 5.02 -4.14
CA MET A 159 5.01 4.58 -3.48
C MET A 159 4.77 3.07 -3.59
N LYS A 160 5.19 2.44 -4.71
CA LYS A 160 5.07 0.98 -4.89
C LYS A 160 6.15 0.19 -4.13
N ILE A 161 7.35 0.76 -3.91
CA ILE A 161 8.47 0.06 -3.27
C ILE A 161 8.61 0.35 -1.78
N LEU A 162 8.08 1.47 -1.30
CA LEU A 162 8.14 1.81 0.12
C LEU A 162 7.49 0.75 1.02
N PRO A 163 6.28 0.21 0.72
CA PRO A 163 5.68 -0.86 1.52
C PRO A 163 6.54 -2.14 1.65
N PRO A 164 7.07 -2.75 0.56
CA PRO A 164 7.92 -3.92 0.69
C PRO A 164 9.24 -3.62 1.41
N VAL A 165 9.81 -2.42 1.24
CA VAL A 165 11.00 -1.99 2.01
C VAL A 165 10.67 -1.91 3.50
N ILE A 166 9.52 -1.35 3.88
CA ILE A 166 9.06 -1.36 5.27
C ILE A 166 9.00 -2.81 5.79
N ALA A 167 8.38 -3.74 5.07
CA ALA A 167 8.33 -5.14 5.51
C ALA A 167 9.74 -5.76 5.68
N LEU A 168 10.70 -5.45 4.81
CA LEU A 168 12.10 -5.89 4.93
C LEU A 168 12.82 -5.28 6.13
N LEU A 169 12.58 -4.00 6.44
CA LEU A 169 13.15 -3.31 7.60
C LEU A 169 12.76 -3.96 8.93
N PHE A 170 11.57 -4.57 8.97
CA PHE A 170 11.09 -5.39 10.09
C PHE A 170 11.36 -6.89 9.89
N GLY A 171 12.24 -7.27 8.97
CA GLY A 171 12.72 -8.64 8.76
C GLY A 171 11.66 -9.61 8.24
N SER A 172 10.65 -9.14 7.50
CA SER A 172 9.58 -9.99 6.95
C SER A 172 9.71 -10.18 5.44
N GLN A 173 10.51 -11.15 5.03
CA GLN A 173 10.73 -11.46 3.61
C GLN A 173 9.45 -11.90 2.90
N LEU A 174 8.64 -12.75 3.54
CA LEU A 174 7.37 -13.21 2.98
C LEU A 174 6.43 -12.04 2.65
N PHE A 175 6.18 -11.15 3.61
CA PHE A 175 5.28 -10.01 3.39
C PHE A 175 5.88 -8.96 2.47
N ALA A 176 7.22 -8.83 2.41
CA ALA A 176 7.85 -8.02 1.37
C ALA A 176 7.58 -8.57 -0.03
N LEU A 177 7.62 -9.89 -0.23
CA LEU A 177 7.25 -10.51 -1.51
C LEU A 177 5.76 -10.34 -1.84
N VAL A 178 4.88 -10.46 -0.85
CA VAL A 178 3.44 -10.19 -1.02
C VAL A 178 3.20 -8.73 -1.43
N LEU A 179 3.91 -7.78 -0.83
CA LEU A 179 3.79 -6.35 -1.17
C LEU A 179 4.45 -6.02 -2.52
N LEU A 180 5.55 -6.69 -2.89
CA LEU A 180 6.11 -6.59 -4.24
C LEU A 180 5.12 -7.11 -5.27
N LEU A 181 4.47 -8.25 -5.00
CA LEU A 181 3.41 -8.78 -5.84
C LEU A 181 2.25 -7.78 -5.95
N ALA A 182 1.83 -7.17 -4.84
CA ALA A 182 0.79 -6.14 -4.85
C ALA A 182 1.10 -4.98 -5.80
N GLY A 183 2.39 -4.61 -5.96
CA GLY A 183 2.80 -3.54 -6.87
C GLY A 183 2.73 -3.89 -8.37
N VAL A 184 2.72 -5.18 -8.74
CA VAL A 184 2.77 -5.66 -10.14
C VAL A 184 1.61 -6.57 -10.54
N ILE A 185 0.76 -7.00 -9.60
CA ILE A 185 -0.32 -7.96 -9.85
C ILE A 185 -1.41 -7.38 -10.75
N ASP A 186 -1.47 -6.06 -10.90
CA ASP A 186 -2.35 -5.35 -11.83
C ASP A 186 -2.01 -5.66 -13.30
N VAL A 187 -0.73 -5.89 -13.61
CA VAL A 187 -0.23 -6.01 -14.99
C VAL A 187 -0.85 -7.18 -15.79
N PRO A 188 -0.96 -8.42 -15.25
CA PRO A 188 -1.65 -9.50 -15.95
C PRO A 188 -3.11 -9.19 -16.27
N PHE A 189 -3.83 -8.50 -15.39
CA PHE A 189 -5.24 -8.18 -15.61
C PHE A 189 -5.43 -7.03 -16.58
N ASP A 190 -4.52 -6.06 -16.57
CA ASP A 190 -4.45 -5.02 -17.59
C ASP A 190 -4.25 -5.62 -18.99
N LEU A 191 -3.33 -6.59 -19.12
CA LEU A 191 -3.12 -7.32 -20.38
C LEU A 191 -4.38 -8.06 -20.81
N LEU A 192 -5.05 -8.77 -19.90
CA LEU A 192 -6.30 -9.46 -20.23
C LEU A 192 -7.39 -8.45 -20.64
N ASN A 193 -7.46 -7.30 -19.98
CA ASN A 193 -8.40 -6.26 -20.37
C ASN A 193 -8.15 -5.76 -21.80
N VAL A 194 -6.89 -5.49 -22.16
CA VAL A 194 -6.51 -5.07 -23.51
C VAL A 194 -6.77 -6.16 -24.55
N LEU A 195 -6.51 -7.43 -24.22
CA LEU A 195 -6.75 -8.57 -25.11
C LEU A 195 -8.24 -8.81 -25.41
N PHE A 196 -9.10 -8.67 -24.40
CA PHE A 196 -10.52 -9.01 -24.53
C PHE A 196 -11.42 -7.81 -24.85
N ASN A 197 -11.02 -6.59 -24.49
CA ASN A 197 -11.88 -5.41 -24.58
C ASN A 197 -11.19 -4.20 -25.23
N GLY A 198 -9.88 -4.27 -25.50
CA GLY A 198 -9.10 -3.19 -26.09
C GLY A 198 -8.82 -3.39 -27.58
N ASN A 199 -8.18 -2.39 -28.19
CA ASN A 199 -7.62 -2.49 -29.53
C ASN A 199 -6.12 -2.75 -29.44
N LEU A 200 -5.70 -3.97 -29.81
CA LEU A 200 -4.32 -4.44 -29.65
C LEU A 200 -3.31 -3.66 -30.46
N PHE A 201 -3.72 -3.16 -31.63
CA PHE A 201 -2.85 -2.45 -32.57
C PHE A 201 -2.60 -1.00 -32.18
N ASP A 202 -3.39 -0.44 -31.25
CA ASP A 202 -3.23 0.93 -30.78
C ASP A 202 -2.21 1.03 -29.63
N MET A 203 -1.74 -0.10 -29.11
CA MET A 203 -0.82 -0.13 -27.98
C MET A 203 0.63 0.13 -28.44
N PRO A 204 1.34 1.09 -27.83
CA PRO A 204 2.73 1.38 -28.20
C PRO A 204 3.65 0.21 -27.84
N LEU A 205 4.80 0.08 -28.52
CA LEU A 205 5.78 -0.98 -28.23
C LEU A 205 6.22 -0.99 -26.74
N SER A 206 6.27 0.18 -26.11
CA SER A 206 6.58 0.32 -24.68
C SER A 206 5.60 -0.45 -23.79
N TYR A 207 4.31 -0.49 -24.14
CA TYR A 207 3.29 -1.26 -23.42
C TYR A 207 3.70 -2.73 -23.31
N TRP A 208 4.02 -3.36 -24.44
CA TRP A 208 4.36 -4.77 -24.51
C TRP A 208 5.62 -5.12 -23.72
N ILE A 209 6.65 -4.27 -23.81
CA ILE A 209 7.91 -4.45 -23.07
C ILE A 209 7.65 -4.38 -21.56
N PHE A 210 6.94 -3.35 -21.09
CA PHE A 210 6.65 -3.19 -19.66
C PHE A 210 5.67 -4.25 -19.14
N THR A 211 4.76 -4.73 -19.96
CA THR A 211 3.85 -5.83 -19.60
C THR A 211 4.63 -7.13 -19.44
N ALA A 212 5.54 -7.46 -20.35
CA ALA A 212 6.39 -8.65 -20.23
C ALA A 212 7.25 -8.61 -18.95
N ILE A 213 7.89 -7.47 -18.66
CA ILE A 213 8.70 -7.31 -17.44
C ILE A 213 7.80 -7.37 -16.19
N GLY A 214 6.62 -6.74 -16.22
CA GLY A 214 5.68 -6.76 -15.09
C GLY A 214 5.18 -8.18 -14.78
N ILE A 215 4.88 -8.98 -15.82
CA ILE A 215 4.53 -10.40 -15.67
C ILE A 215 5.71 -11.19 -15.09
N TYR A 216 6.93 -10.95 -15.58
CA TYR A 216 8.14 -11.59 -15.04
C TYR A 216 8.31 -11.30 -13.53
N LEU A 217 8.13 -10.05 -13.11
CA LEU A 217 8.18 -9.67 -11.70
C LEU A 217 7.06 -10.31 -10.87
N ALA A 218 5.83 -10.38 -11.40
CA ALA A 218 4.71 -11.02 -10.73
C ALA A 218 4.96 -12.52 -10.52
N VAL A 219 5.41 -13.23 -11.56
CA VAL A 219 5.79 -14.65 -11.47
C VAL A 219 6.93 -14.85 -10.49
N GLY A 220 7.97 -14.01 -10.55
CA GLY A 220 9.10 -14.07 -9.61
C GLY A 220 8.67 -13.89 -8.15
N ALA A 221 7.76 -12.95 -7.88
CA ALA A 221 7.20 -12.75 -6.54
C ALA A 221 6.35 -13.94 -6.08
N ILE A 222 5.50 -14.50 -6.94
CA ILE A 222 4.70 -15.70 -6.65
C ILE A 222 5.60 -16.89 -6.30
N LEU A 223 6.62 -17.17 -7.13
CA LEU A 223 7.57 -18.25 -6.90
C LEU A 223 8.36 -18.03 -5.59
N GLY A 224 8.74 -16.79 -5.31
CA GLY A 224 9.38 -16.41 -4.05
C GLY A 224 8.50 -16.69 -2.83
N ILE A 225 7.21 -16.33 -2.89
CA ILE A 225 6.23 -16.60 -1.83
C ILE A 225 6.10 -18.10 -1.59
N LEU A 226 5.95 -18.89 -2.66
CA LEU A 226 5.81 -20.34 -2.58
C LEU A 226 7.05 -21.02 -1.98
N LYS A 227 8.25 -20.51 -2.30
CA LYS A 227 9.50 -21.03 -1.74
C LYS A 227 9.62 -20.70 -0.26
N THR A 228 9.33 -19.45 0.13
CA THR A 228 9.42 -18.98 1.52
C THR A 228 8.43 -19.68 2.46
N ARG A 229 7.31 -20.20 1.93
CA ARG A 229 6.34 -20.98 2.72
C ARG A 229 6.79 -22.41 3.03
N LYS A 230 7.75 -22.96 2.27
CA LYS A 230 8.26 -24.32 2.45
C LYS A 230 9.41 -24.43 3.45
N GLU A 231 9.94 -23.29 3.88
CA GLU A 231 10.98 -23.15 4.92
C GLU A 231 10.33 -22.79 6.27
#